data_AF-A0A4Y2WKB7-F1
#
_entry.id   AF-A0A4Y2WKB7-F1
#
_cell.length_a   1.000
_cell.length_b   1.000
_cell.length_c   1.000
_cell.angle_alpha   90.00
_cell.angle_beta   90.00
_cell.angle_gamma   90.00
#
_symmetry.space_group_name_H-M   'P 1'
#
loop_
_entity.id
_entity.type
_entity.pdbx_description
1 polymer ?
#
loop_
_entity_poly.entity_id
_entity_poly.type
_entity_poly.pdbx_seq_one_letter_code
_entity_poly.pdbx_strand_id
1 'polypeptide(L)'
;MWNGSKFRLHQIQLHKESNCHMPQVKLLLGSTCYKDFIGTNCAPESEVLVNLGLQDHGNSQAYASDPLGVGALIVTNDNNIIFIRRSGQCAEFPFMVDRPGGHPEPDVYNKVFNLFINFI
;
A
#
# COMPACT_ATOMS: atom_id res chain seq x y z
N MET A 1 -16.18 -13.74 -7.33
CA MET A 1 -15.08 -13.14 -6.54
C MET A 1 -15.65 -12.56 -5.26
N TRP A 2 -14.83 -12.50 -4.20
CA TRP A 2 -15.17 -11.88 -2.91
C TRP A 2 -14.57 -10.46 -2.82
N ASN A 3 -15.22 -9.56 -2.07
CA ASN A 3 -14.71 -8.20 -1.86
C ASN A 3 -14.02 -8.09 -0.49
N GLY A 4 -12.69 -8.09 -0.47
CA GLY A 4 -11.89 -7.91 0.74
C GLY A 4 -11.66 -6.43 1.09
N SER A 5 -11.71 -6.09 2.38
CA SER A 5 -11.36 -4.76 2.88
C SER A 5 -9.85 -4.53 2.82
N LYS A 6 -9.41 -3.29 2.64
CA LYS A 6 -8.00 -2.90 2.56
C LYS A 6 -7.76 -1.58 3.30
N PHE A 7 -6.53 -1.36 3.75
CA PHE A 7 -6.09 -0.05 4.20
C PHE A 7 -5.84 0.84 2.98
N ARG A 8 -6.28 2.10 3.01
CA ARG A 8 -5.95 3.11 1.99
C ARG A 8 -4.85 4.01 2.51
N LEU A 9 -3.74 4.14 1.80
CA LEU A 9 -2.70 5.10 2.19
C LEU A 9 -3.12 6.51 1.77
N HIS A 10 -3.19 7.45 2.71
CA HIS A 10 -3.46 8.85 2.40
C HIS A 10 -2.17 9.68 2.44
N GLN A 11 -1.38 9.56 3.51
CA GLN A 11 -0.17 10.36 3.69
C GLN A 11 0.83 9.65 4.60
N ILE A 12 2.11 9.93 4.37
CA ILE A 12 3.22 9.58 5.27
C ILE A 12 3.82 10.89 5.79
N GLN A 13 3.97 11.01 7.11
CA GLN A 13 4.61 12.15 7.77
C GLN A 13 5.88 11.67 8.48
N LEU A 14 7.02 12.30 8.17
CA LEU A 14 8.31 12.00 8.78
C LEU A 14 8.66 13.09 9.80
N HIS A 15 8.97 12.69 11.03
CA HIS A 15 9.43 13.58 12.07
C HIS A 15 10.96 13.67 12.05
N LYS A 16 11.50 14.88 11.85
CA LYS A 16 12.95 15.12 11.74
C LYS A 16 13.68 15.17 13.08
N GLU A 17 12.95 15.31 14.19
CA GLU A 17 13.54 15.46 15.52
C GLU A 17 13.56 14.14 16.27
N SER A 18 14.77 13.66 16.56
CA SER A 18 15.07 12.45 17.32
C SER A 18 14.89 12.66 18.82
N ASN A 19 13.69 13.03 19.27
CA ASN A 19 13.35 12.80 20.67
C ASN A 19 12.97 11.32 20.81
N CYS A 20 13.70 10.59 21.64
CA CYS A 20 13.63 9.13 21.83
C CYS A 20 12.26 8.58 22.30
N HIS A 21 11.24 9.43 22.40
CA HIS A 21 9.90 9.10 22.86
C HIS A 21 8.80 9.35 21.83
N MET A 22 9.12 9.93 20.65
CA MET A 22 8.14 10.22 19.60
C MET A 22 8.29 9.25 18.41
N PRO A 23 7.18 8.79 17.80
CA PRO A 23 7.25 7.98 16.58
C PRO A 23 7.85 8.81 15.44
N GLN A 24 8.86 8.26 14.77
CA GLN A 24 9.55 8.92 13.66
C GLN A 24 8.71 8.98 12.38
N VAL A 25 7.73 8.09 12.25
CA VAL A 25 6.85 7.97 11.09
C VAL A 25 5.40 7.92 11.55
N LYS A 26 4.56 8.77 10.96
CA LYS A 26 3.11 8.73 11.13
C LYS A 26 2.45 8.42 9.79
N LEU A 27 1.69 7.32 9.75
CA LEU A 27 0.92 6.90 8.59
C LEU A 27 -0.53 7.35 8.77
N LEU A 28 -1.04 8.15 7.83
CA LEU A 28 -2.45 8.50 7.75
C LEU A 28 -3.12 7.49 6.82
N LEU A 29 -3.93 6.61 7.42
CA LEU A 29 -4.60 5.53 6.73
C LEU A 29 -6.12 5.76 6.73
N GLY A 30 -6.74 5.49 5.59
CA GLY A 30 -8.17 5.31 5.45
C GLY A 30 -8.53 3.84 5.25
N SER A 31 -9.78 3.58 4.84
CA SER A 31 -10.26 2.26 4.44
C SER A 31 -10.69 2.29 2.97
N THR A 32 -10.50 1.18 2.28
CA THR A 32 -10.99 0.92 0.92
C THR A 32 -11.28 -0.59 0.77
N CYS A 33 -11.56 -1.05 -0.45
CA CYS A 33 -11.78 -2.47 -0.71
C CYS A 33 -11.30 -2.89 -2.10
N TYR A 34 -11.20 -4.20 -2.31
CA TYR A 34 -10.76 -4.80 -3.57
C TYR A 34 -11.62 -4.34 -4.77
N LYS A 35 -12.94 -4.24 -4.60
CA LYS A 35 -13.84 -3.75 -5.65
C LYS A 35 -13.50 -2.32 -6.09
N ASP A 36 -13.22 -1.43 -5.14
CA ASP A 36 -12.90 -0.04 -5.46
C ASP A 36 -11.54 0.07 -6.15
N PHE A 37 -10.55 -0.75 -5.75
CA PHE A 37 -9.26 -0.85 -6.45
C PHE A 37 -9.43 -1.25 -7.92
N ILE A 38 -10.23 -2.28 -8.19
CA ILE A 38 -10.51 -2.70 -9.56
C ILE A 38 -11.24 -1.61 -10.35
N GLY A 39 -12.19 -0.91 -9.72
CA GLY A 39 -12.98 0.15 -10.36
C GLY A 39 -12.30 1.52 -10.48
N THR A 40 -11.11 1.70 -9.89
CA THR A 40 -10.39 2.98 -9.92
C THR A 40 -8.96 2.80 -10.43
N ASN A 41 -8.08 2.20 -9.63
CA ASN A 41 -6.67 2.01 -9.97
C ASN A 41 -6.46 1.10 -11.18
N CYS A 42 -7.23 0.01 -11.32
CA CYS A 42 -7.14 -0.90 -12.47
C CYS A 42 -8.12 -0.57 -13.60
N ALA A 43 -8.90 0.51 -13.47
CA ALA A 43 -9.86 0.89 -14.48
C ALA A 43 -9.12 1.42 -15.74
N PRO A 44 -9.63 1.13 -16.95
CA PRO A 44 -9.13 1.76 -18.18
C PRO A 44 -9.11 3.28 -18.10
N GLU A 45 -10.05 3.87 -17.35
CA GLU A 45 -10.22 5.31 -17.16
C GLU A 45 -9.43 5.87 -15.96
N SER A 46 -8.50 5.11 -15.38
CA SER A 46 -7.69 5.53 -14.22
C SER A 46 -7.00 6.89 -14.42
N GLU A 47 -6.50 7.19 -15.62
CA GLU A 47 -5.91 8.49 -15.95
C GLU A 47 -6.92 9.65 -15.90
N VAL A 48 -8.18 9.39 -16.27
CA VAL A 48 -9.26 10.38 -16.17
C VAL A 48 -9.54 10.69 -14.70
N LEU A 49 -9.60 9.65 -13.85
CA LEU A 49 -9.78 9.82 -12.41
C LEU A 49 -8.63 10.61 -11.77
N VAL A 50 -7.40 10.38 -12.21
CA VAL A 50 -6.23 11.16 -11.80
C VAL A 50 -6.38 12.64 -12.16
N ASN A 51 -6.75 12.93 -13.40
CA ASN A 51 -6.93 14.31 -13.87
C ASN A 51 -8.06 15.04 -13.15
N LEU A 52 -9.20 14.36 -12.94
CA LEU A 52 -10.31 14.93 -12.17
C LEU A 52 -9.91 15.16 -10.71
N GLY A 53 -9.16 14.24 -10.10
CA GLY A 53 -8.65 14.42 -8.73
C GLY A 53 -7.76 15.66 -8.59
N LEU A 54 -6.91 15.92 -9.58
CA LEU A 54 -6.11 17.14 -9.62
C LEU A 54 -6.97 18.40 -9.80
N GLN A 55 -7.98 18.37 -10.67
CA GLN A 55 -8.86 19.52 -10.93
C GLN A 55 -9.75 19.87 -9.74
N ASP A 56 -10.39 18.86 -9.15
CA ASP A 56 -11.40 19.06 -8.10
C ASP A 56 -10.79 19.22 -6.71
N HIS A 57 -9.69 18.51 -6.43
CA HIS A 57 -9.11 18.40 -5.08
C HIS A 57 -7.63 18.81 -4.99
N GLY A 58 -6.99 19.16 -6.11
CA GLY A 58 -5.55 19.38 -6.15
C GLY A 58 -4.74 18.12 -5.80
N ASN A 59 -5.33 16.93 -5.93
CA ASN A 59 -4.74 15.65 -5.52
C ASN A 59 -5.08 14.55 -6.53
N SER A 60 -4.07 14.06 -7.27
CA SER A 60 -4.23 12.99 -8.27
C SER A 60 -4.82 11.71 -7.71
N GLN A 61 -4.63 11.45 -6.41
CA GLN A 61 -5.09 10.24 -5.75
C GLN A 61 -6.49 10.38 -5.16
N ALA A 62 -7.14 11.55 -5.26
CA ALA A 62 -8.42 11.80 -4.59
C ALA A 62 -9.51 10.80 -4.97
N TYR A 63 -9.52 10.35 -6.23
CA TYR A 63 -10.48 9.36 -6.75
C TYR A 63 -9.89 7.95 -6.89
N ALA A 64 -8.70 7.70 -6.34
CA ALA A 64 -8.06 6.38 -6.32
C ALA A 64 -8.31 5.66 -4.99
N SER A 65 -8.55 4.35 -5.08
CA SER A 65 -8.69 3.46 -3.92
C SER A 65 -7.38 3.33 -3.14
N ASP A 66 -6.24 3.24 -3.84
CA ASP A 66 -4.88 3.19 -3.28
C ASP A 66 -4.71 2.24 -2.09
N PRO A 67 -4.99 0.93 -2.28
CA PRO A 67 -4.77 -0.05 -1.23
C PRO A 67 -3.29 -0.15 -0.88
N LEU A 68 -2.97 -0.07 0.42
CA LEU A 68 -1.61 -0.21 0.93
C LEU A 68 -1.13 -1.66 0.79
N GLY A 69 -0.06 -1.87 0.02
CA GLY A 69 0.66 -3.14 -0.04
C GLY A 69 1.82 -3.20 0.97
N VAL A 70 2.22 -4.42 1.32
CA VAL A 70 3.42 -4.71 2.12
C VAL A 70 4.31 -5.71 1.39
N GLY A 71 5.61 -5.62 1.61
CA GLY A 71 6.54 -6.63 1.14
C GLY A 71 7.81 -6.65 2.00
N ALA A 72 8.61 -7.69 1.88
CA ALA A 72 9.89 -7.85 2.59
C ALA A 72 11.03 -8.20 1.62
N LEU A 73 12.23 -7.65 1.87
CA LEU A 73 13.46 -8.28 1.40
C LEU A 73 13.90 -9.24 2.49
N ILE A 74 13.88 -10.54 2.21
CA ILE A 74 14.25 -11.56 3.18
C ILE A 74 15.69 -11.95 2.92
N VAL A 75 16.55 -11.69 3.90
CA VAL A 75 17.97 -12.06 3.88
C VAL A 75 18.17 -13.30 4.74
N THR A 76 18.78 -14.32 4.18
CA THR A 76 19.13 -15.56 4.90
C THR A 76 20.46 -15.39 5.64
N ASN A 77 20.75 -16.26 6.61
CA ASN A 77 21.99 -16.18 7.41
C ASN A 77 23.28 -16.41 6.59
N ASP A 78 23.16 -17.00 5.41
CA ASP A 78 24.23 -17.15 4.42
C ASP A 78 24.26 -16.01 3.39
N ASN A 79 23.64 -14.86 3.70
CA ASN A 79 23.64 -13.61 2.91
C ASN A 79 22.97 -13.71 1.53
N ASN A 80 22.03 -14.63 1.33
CA ASN A 80 21.22 -14.70 0.11
C ASN A 80 19.90 -13.91 0.26
N ILE A 81 19.35 -13.45 -0.85
CA ILE A 81 18.05 -12.76 -0.90
C ILE A 81 17.00 -13.67 -1.53
N ILE A 82 15.84 -13.79 -0.88
CA ILE A 82 14.73 -14.61 -1.37
C ILE A 82 13.88 -13.83 -2.36
N PHE A 83 13.66 -14.44 -3.53
CA PHE A 83 12.72 -13.99 -4.56
C PHE A 83 11.71 -15.09 -4.89
N ILE A 84 10.55 -14.71 -5.42
CA ILE A 84 9.51 -15.62 -5.91
C ILE A 84 9.21 -15.35 -7.38
N ARG A 85 8.95 -16.40 -8.17
CA ARG A 85 8.52 -16.28 -9.56
C ARG A 85 6.99 -16.33 -9.62
N ARG A 86 6.36 -15.31 -10.19
CA ARG A 86 4.91 -15.27 -10.36
C ARG A 86 4.46 -16.25 -11.45
N SER A 87 3.27 -16.82 -11.27
CA SER A 87 2.62 -17.65 -12.28
C SER A 87 2.38 -16.86 -13.58
N GLY A 88 2.33 -17.56 -14.70
CA GLY A 88 1.92 -16.98 -15.99
C GLY A 88 0.42 -16.71 -16.09
N GLN A 89 -0.37 -17.26 -15.17
CA GLN A 89 -1.84 -17.20 -15.21
C GLN A 89 -2.43 -16.13 -14.29
N CYS A 90 -1.61 -15.36 -13.57
CA CYS A 90 -2.10 -14.26 -12.76
C CYS A 90 -2.39 -13.02 -13.63
N ALA A 91 -3.38 -12.23 -13.22
CA ALA A 91 -3.76 -11.01 -13.95
C ALA A 91 -2.69 -9.92 -13.86
N GLU A 92 -2.06 -9.80 -12.70
CA GLU A 92 -1.08 -8.75 -12.42
C GLU A 92 0.35 -9.28 -12.56
N PHE A 93 1.15 -8.66 -13.42
CA PHE A 93 2.58 -8.98 -13.62
C PHE A 93 2.87 -10.49 -13.84
N PRO A 94 2.25 -11.15 -14.84
CA PRO A 94 2.51 -12.56 -15.11
C PRO A 94 3.98 -12.82 -15.44
N PHE A 95 4.51 -13.94 -14.94
CA PHE A 95 5.92 -14.34 -15.10
C PHE A 95 6.96 -13.37 -14.51
N MET A 96 6.60 -12.32 -13.79
CA MET A 96 7.61 -11.44 -13.19
C MET A 96 8.24 -12.08 -11.94
N VAL A 97 9.44 -11.62 -11.60
CA VAL A 97 10.07 -11.89 -10.29
C VAL A 97 9.50 -10.90 -9.28
N ASP A 98 9.22 -11.39 -8.08
CA ASP A 98 8.61 -10.60 -7.01
C ASP A 98 9.30 -10.92 -5.67
N ARG A 99 9.02 -10.07 -4.68
CA ARG A 99 9.42 -10.27 -3.29
C ARG A 99 8.25 -10.82 -2.48
N PRO A 100 8.50 -11.54 -1.37
CA PRO A 100 7.42 -11.94 -0.46
C PRO A 100 6.63 -10.71 0.03
N GLY A 101 5.30 -10.78 -0.01
CA GLY A 101 4.42 -9.65 0.29
C GLY A 101 2.94 -9.93 0.10
N GLY A 102 2.11 -8.88 0.18
CA GLY A 102 0.67 -8.94 0.00
C GLY A 102 -0.06 -7.64 0.34
N HIS A 103 -1.39 -7.71 0.41
CA HIS A 103 -2.24 -6.56 0.72
C HIS A 103 -3.09 -6.86 1.98
N PRO A 104 -2.71 -6.35 3.17
CA PRO A 104 -3.36 -6.68 4.44
C PRO A 104 -4.82 -6.22 4.50
N GLU A 105 -5.64 -6.96 5.24
CA GLU A 105 -7.06 -6.66 5.47
C GLU A 105 -7.26 -6.15 6.91
N PRO A 106 -8.01 -5.07 7.13
CA PRO A 106 -8.32 -4.58 8.46
C PRO A 106 -9.36 -5.46 9.18
N ASP A 107 -9.01 -5.95 10.37
CA ASP A 107 -9.94 -6.69 11.24
C ASP A 107 -10.84 -5.76 12.10
N VAL A 108 -10.40 -4.53 12.40
CA VAL A 108 -11.09 -3.59 13.30
C VAL A 108 -10.95 -2.13 12.81
N TYR A 109 -12.07 -1.40 12.67
CA TYR A 109 -12.14 -0.07 12.06
C TYR A 109 -11.63 1.13 12.90
N ASN A 110 -11.22 0.94 14.16
CA ASN A 110 -10.94 2.05 15.09
C ASN A 110 -9.62 1.89 15.87
N LYS A 111 -8.47 1.94 15.18
CA LYS A 111 -7.18 2.16 15.85
C LYS A 111 -6.29 3.12 15.06
N VAL A 112 -5.75 4.12 15.76
CA VAL A 112 -4.58 4.87 15.31
C VAL A 112 -3.39 3.92 15.41
N PHE A 113 -2.77 3.59 14.27
CA PHE A 113 -1.57 2.76 14.24
C PHE A 113 -0.34 3.65 14.47
N ASN A 114 0.20 3.63 15.68
CA ASN A 114 1.51 4.20 15.96
C ASN A 114 2.56 3.15 15.57
N LEU A 115 3.18 3.32 14.40
CA LEU A 115 4.24 2.43 13.95
C LEU A 115 5.58 2.97 14.45
N PHE A 116 6.23 2.24 15.36
CA PHE A 116 7.60 2.52 15.77
C PHE A 116 8.53 1.75 14.85
N ILE A 117 9.08 2.42 13.83
CA ILE A 117 10.14 1.84 12.99
C ILE A 117 11.46 2.27 13.60
N ASN A 118 12.16 1.33 14.23
CA ASN A 118 13.57 1.52 14.57
C ASN A 118 14.38 1.11 13.34
N PHE A 119 15.13 2.04 12.76
CA PHE A 119 16.16 1.70 11.79
C PHE A 119 17.30 0.98 12.55
N ILE A 120 17.67 -0.22 12.07
CA ILE A 120 18.83 -0.98 12.55
C ILE A 120 20.10 -0.37 11.96
#